data_AF-A0A941HS36-F1
#
_entry.id   AF-A0A941HS36-F1
#
_cell.length_a   1.000
_cell.length_b   1.000
_cell.length_c   1.000
_cell.angle_alpha   90.00
_cell.angle_beta   90.00
_cell.angle_gamma   90.00
#
_symmetry.space_group_name_H-M   'P 1'
#
loop_
_entity.id
_entity.type
_entity.pdbx_description
1 polymer ?
#
loop_
_entity_poly.entity_id
_entity_poly.type
_entity_poly.pdbx_seq_one_letter_code
_entity_poly.pdbx_strand_id
1 'polypeptide(L)'
;MNSFTEEVIFRLSYTTIVANDQGSPRVSEFLSALVFGGIHYFGIAPSGIAGALMAGFIGWFLAKSINETKGFFWAWAIHFAQDVVILFFLFMRNG
;
A
#
# COMPACT_ATOMS: atom_id res chain seq x y z
N MET A 1 -1.83 1.09 13.28
CA MET A 1 -0.67 0.82 12.42
C MET A 1 -0.34 2.13 11.69
N ASN A 2 0.89 2.36 11.26
CA ASN A 2 1.24 3.55 10.46
C ASN A 2 1.79 3.11 9.11
N SER A 3 1.82 4.02 8.14
CA SER A 3 2.36 3.78 6.79
C SER A 3 3.69 3.04 6.78
N PHE A 4 4.65 3.34 7.67
CA PHE A 4 5.91 2.60 7.70
C PHE A 4 5.72 1.11 8.01
N THR A 5 4.96 0.79 9.06
CA THR A 5 4.66 -0.60 9.42
C THR A 5 3.89 -1.31 8.32
N GLU A 6 2.91 -0.64 7.70
CA GLU A 6 2.11 -1.22 6.62
C GLU A 6 2.94 -1.51 5.38
N GLU A 7 3.81 -0.60 4.98
CA GLU A 7 4.72 -0.78 3.86
C GLU A 7 5.68 -1.96 4.06
N VAL A 8 6.22 -2.13 5.28
CA VAL A 8 7.12 -3.25 5.58
C VAL A 8 6.39 -4.60 5.47
N ILE A 9 5.20 -4.69 6.06
CA ILE A 9 4.42 -5.94 6.12
C ILE A 9 3.81 -6.28 4.75
N PHE A 10 3.11 -5.32 4.13
CA PHE A 10 2.24 -5.59 2.98
C PHE A 10 2.89 -5.27 1.63
N ARG A 11 4.16 -4.83 1.61
CA ARG A 11 4.81 -4.43 0.37
C ARG A 11 6.26 -4.86 0.28
N LEU A 12 7.09 -4.43 1.22
CA LEU A 12 8.51 -4.76 1.21
C LEU A 12 8.72 -6.28 1.29
N SER A 13 7.93 -6.97 2.12
CA SER A 13 7.97 -8.42 2.24
C SER A 13 7.71 -9.12 0.89
N TYR A 14 6.65 -8.76 0.17
CA TYR A 14 6.33 -9.38 -1.11
C TYR A 14 7.33 -9.01 -2.21
N THR A 15 7.73 -7.74 -2.29
CA THR A 15 8.69 -7.27 -3.30
C THR A 15 10.07 -7.90 -3.14
N THR A 16 10.55 -8.06 -1.91
CA THR A 16 11.86 -8.69 -1.63
C THR A 16 11.83 -10.21 -1.82
N ILE A 17 10.78 -10.91 -1.38
CA ILE A 17 10.65 -12.36 -1.58
C ILE A 17 10.61 -12.69 -3.08
N VAL A 18 9.73 -12.02 -3.84
CA VAL A 18 9.60 -12.27 -5.29
C VAL A 18 10.90 -11.94 -6.02
N ALA A 19 11.62 -10.87 -5.63
CA ALA A 19 12.91 -10.54 -6.22
C ALA A 19 13.99 -11.59 -5.89
N ASN A 20 14.05 -12.08 -4.65
CA ASN A 20 15.01 -13.10 -4.21
C ASN A 20 14.79 -14.44 -4.93
N ASP A 21 13.54 -14.80 -5.18
CA ASP A 21 13.17 -16.02 -5.91
C ASP A 21 13.28 -15.87 -7.43
N GLN A 22 13.83 -14.75 -7.94
CA GLN A 22 13.92 -14.43 -9.36
C GLN A 22 12.55 -14.42 -10.07
N GLY A 23 11.49 -14.17 -9.31
CA GLY A 23 10.12 -14.10 -9.79
C GLY A 23 9.82 -12.82 -10.55
N SER A 24 8.69 -12.80 -11.25
CA SER A 24 8.27 -11.61 -12.00
C SER A 24 7.85 -10.48 -11.05
N PRO A 25 8.32 -9.22 -11.25
CA PRO A 25 7.85 -8.05 -10.50
C PRO A 25 6.32 -7.87 -10.51
N ARG A 26 5.66 -8.35 -11.58
CA ARG A 26 4.19 -8.33 -11.68
C ARG A 26 3.50 -9.15 -10.60
N VAL A 27 4.16 -10.20 -10.09
CA VAL A 27 3.64 -11.02 -9.00
C VAL A 27 3.63 -10.22 -7.69
N SER A 28 4.72 -9.51 -7.36
CA SER A 28 4.75 -8.68 -6.14
C SER A 28 3.78 -7.52 -6.21
N GLU A 29 3.66 -6.89 -7.39
CA GLU A 29 2.66 -5.86 -7.69
C GLU A 29 1.22 -6.36 -7.47
N PHE A 30 0.90 -7.54 -8.01
CA PHE A 30 -0.42 -8.15 -7.86
C PHE A 30 -0.74 -8.55 -6.42
N LEU A 31 0.20 -9.21 -5.74
CA LEU A 31 0.05 -9.61 -4.34
C LEU A 31 -0.16 -8.39 -3.45
N SER A 32 0.59 -7.32 -3.69
CA SER A 32 0.45 -6.09 -2.93
C SER A 32 -0.91 -5.43 -3.15
N ALA A 33 -1.41 -5.40 -4.39
CA ALA A 33 -2.74 -4.91 -4.70
C ALA A 33 -3.84 -5.72 -4.01
N LEU A 34 -3.79 -7.05 -4.12
CA LEU A 34 -4.81 -7.94 -3.59
C LEU A 34 -4.86 -7.92 -2.06
N VAL A 35 -3.71 -8.07 -1.40
CA VAL A 35 -3.67 -8.16 0.07
C VAL A 35 -4.03 -6.82 0.69
N PHE A 36 -3.41 -5.74 0.21
CA PHE A 36 -3.65 -4.41 0.77
C PHE A 36 -5.09 -3.96 0.50
N GLY A 37 -5.59 -4.12 -0.73
CA GLY A 37 -6.99 -3.83 -1.06
C GLY A 37 -7.99 -4.68 -0.27
N GLY A 38 -7.72 -5.98 -0.14
CA GLY A 38 -8.60 -6.93 0.56
C GLY A 38 -8.77 -6.59 2.04
N ILE A 39 -7.70 -6.24 2.74
CA ILE A 39 -7.77 -5.84 4.16
C ILE A 39 -8.53 -4.51 4.31
N HIS A 40 -8.33 -3.56 3.37
CA HIS A 40 -8.98 -2.25 3.40
C HIS A 40 -10.49 -2.29 3.15
N TYR A 41 -11.02 -3.39 2.58
CA TYR A 41 -12.47 -3.60 2.54
C TYR A 41 -13.11 -3.50 3.94
N PHE A 42 -12.42 -4.02 4.96
CA PHE A 42 -12.87 -4.05 6.36
C PHE A 42 -12.34 -2.86 7.19
N GLY A 43 -11.67 -1.90 6.54
CA GLY A 43 -11.02 -0.77 7.19
C GLY A 43 -11.99 0.33 7.66
N ILE A 44 -11.43 1.43 8.18
CA ILE A 44 -12.20 2.55 8.74
C ILE A 44 -12.54 3.58 7.65
N ALA A 45 -11.56 4.05 6.88
CA ALA A 45 -11.77 4.99 5.79
C ALA A 45 -10.55 5.05 4.85
N PRO A 46 -10.75 5.01 3.53
CA PRO A 46 -11.97 4.59 2.83
C PRO A 46 -12.19 3.07 3.00
N SER A 47 -13.44 2.62 3.16
CA SER A 47 -13.81 1.21 3.40
C SER A 47 -14.80 0.66 2.36
N GLY A 48 -15.16 -0.63 2.47
CA GLY A 48 -16.03 -1.31 1.51
C GLY A 48 -15.40 -1.47 0.13
N ILE A 49 -16.22 -1.66 -0.90
CA ILE A 49 -15.74 -1.92 -2.27
C ILE A 49 -14.88 -0.77 -2.79
N ALA A 50 -15.33 0.47 -2.60
CA ALA A 50 -14.57 1.65 -3.05
C ALA A 50 -13.21 1.76 -2.35
N GLY A 51 -13.18 1.58 -1.02
CA GLY A 51 -11.94 1.55 -0.26
C GLY A 51 -10.99 0.45 -0.72
N ALA A 52 -11.50 -0.76 -0.94
CA ALA A 52 -10.71 -1.89 -1.41
C ALA A 52 -10.09 -1.65 -2.80
N LEU A 53 -10.85 -1.07 -3.74
CA LEU A 53 -10.34 -0.74 -5.08
C LEU A 53 -9.28 0.36 -5.03
N MET A 54 -9.50 1.42 -4.26
CA MET A 54 -8.54 2.52 -4.10
C MET A 54 -7.26 2.04 -3.43
N ALA A 55 -7.38 1.30 -2.33
CA ALA A 55 -6.25 0.72 -1.63
C ALA A 55 -5.52 -0.29 -2.53
N GLY A 56 -6.23 -1.14 -3.26
CA GLY A 56 -5.62 -2.09 -4.20
C GLY A 56 -4.81 -1.38 -5.29
N PHE A 57 -5.36 -0.31 -5.89
CA PHE A 57 -4.65 0.50 -6.88
C PHE A 57 -3.38 1.12 -6.31
N ILE A 58 -3.46 1.74 -5.13
CA ILE A 58 -2.29 2.30 -4.45
C ILE A 58 -1.29 1.21 -4.11
N GLY A 59 -1.77 0.04 -3.64
CA GLY A 59 -0.90 -1.04 -3.27
C GLY A 59 -0.06 -1.57 -4.45
N TRP A 60 -0.71 -1.70 -5.61
CA TRP A 60 -0.05 -1.98 -6.88
C TRP A 60 0.99 -0.89 -7.23
N PHE A 61 0.58 0.37 -7.22
CA PHE A 61 1.41 1.50 -7.65
C PHE A 61 2.67 1.64 -6.80
N LEU A 62 2.53 1.52 -5.47
CA LEU A 62 3.65 1.61 -4.55
C LEU A 62 4.61 0.41 -4.71
N ALA A 63 4.11 -0.80 -4.95
CA ALA A 63 4.95 -1.98 -5.18
C ALA A 63 5.74 -1.83 -6.49
N LYS A 64 5.09 -1.35 -7.54
CA LYS A 64 5.72 -0.99 -8.80
C LYS A 64 6.82 0.05 -8.61
N SER A 65 6.60 1.06 -7.77
CA SER A 65 7.63 2.08 -7.47
C SER A 65 8.90 1.48 -6.87
N ILE A 66 8.79 0.48 -5.99
CA ILE A 66 9.94 -0.26 -5.42
C ILE A 66 10.63 -1.06 -6.53
N ASN A 67 9.86 -1.76 -7.36
CA ASN A 67 10.40 -2.58 -8.44
C ASN A 67 11.17 -1.75 -9.49
N GLU A 68 10.69 -0.55 -9.82
CA GLU A 68 11.26 0.33 -10.84
C GLU A 68 12.42 1.17 -10.30
N THR A 69 12.33 1.70 -9.08
CA THR A 69 13.36 2.57 -8.50
C THR A 69 14.42 1.82 -7.69
N LYS A 70 14.17 0.54 -7.39
CA LYS A 70 14.98 -0.28 -6.46
C LYS A 70 15.09 0.32 -5.05
N GLY A 71 14.19 1.23 -4.69
CA GLY A 71 14.21 1.95 -3.42
C GLY A 71 12.87 1.89 -2.71
N PHE A 72 12.92 1.77 -1.38
CA PHE A 72 11.73 1.77 -0.52
C PHE A 72 11.16 3.17 -0.26
N PHE A 73 12.00 4.20 -0.36
CA PHE A 73 11.69 5.56 0.08
C PHE A 73 10.41 6.12 -0.55
N TRP A 74 10.24 5.97 -1.87
CA TRP A 74 9.08 6.55 -2.57
C TRP A 74 7.77 5.85 -2.22
N ALA A 75 7.79 4.53 -2.03
CA ALA A 75 6.62 3.80 -1.58
C ALA A 75 6.14 4.31 -0.21
N TRP A 76 7.06 4.44 0.73
CA TRP A 76 6.76 4.96 2.07
C TRP A 76 6.34 6.43 2.07
N ALA A 77 7.07 7.31 1.37
CA ALA A 77 6.78 8.74 1.39
C ALA A 77 5.38 9.05 0.82
N ILE A 78 4.98 8.36 -0.25
CA ILE A 78 3.66 8.54 -0.86
C ILE A 78 2.56 8.02 0.08
N HIS A 79 2.73 6.83 0.67
CA HIS A 79 1.77 6.30 1.63
C HIS A 79 1.64 7.23 2.85
N PHE A 80 2.76 7.67 3.42
CA PHE A 80 2.76 8.62 4.53
C PHE A 80 2.01 9.91 4.20
N ALA A 81 2.20 10.47 3.00
CA ALA A 81 1.45 11.65 2.57
C ALA A 81 -0.07 11.37 2.47
N GLN A 82 -0.47 10.18 2.02
CA GLN A 82 -1.88 9.78 2.00
C GLN A 82 -2.47 9.66 3.41
N ASP A 83 -1.72 9.07 4.35
CA ASP A 83 -2.14 8.98 5.77
C ASP A 83 -2.39 10.38 6.34
N VAL A 84 -1.47 11.32 6.12
CA VAL A 84 -1.62 12.71 6.61
C VAL A 84 -2.92 13.33 6.08
N VAL A 85 -3.20 13.18 4.78
CA VAL A 85 -4.42 13.72 4.16
C VAL A 85 -5.68 13.06 4.71
N ILE A 86 -5.71 11.71 4.79
CA ILE A 86 -6.88 10.96 5.28
C ILE A 86 -7.16 11.28 6.75
N LEU A 87 -6.13 11.25 7.59
CA LEU A 87 -6.24 11.55 9.02
C LEU A 87 -6.67 13.00 9.25
N PHE A 88 -6.19 13.94 8.44
CA PHE A 88 -6.64 15.33 8.49
C PHE A 88 -8.15 15.44 8.23
N PHE A 89 -8.67 14.81 7.16
CA PHE A 89 -10.11 14.82 6.88
C PHE A 89 -10.94 14.09 7.93
N LEU A 90 -10.45 12.98 8.48
CA LEU A 90 -11.12 12.27 9.57
C LEU A 90 -11.17 13.11 10.85
N PHE A 91 -10.09 13.84 11.15
CA PHE A 91 -10.06 14.76 12.28
C PHE A 91 -11.07 15.89 12.10
N MET A 92 -11.12 16.54 10.93
CA MET A 92 -12.08 17.61 10.65
C MET A 92 -13.54 17.13 10.67
N ARG A 93 -13.82 15.90 10.23
CA ARG A 93 -15.19 15.33 10.26
C ARG A 93 -15.71 15.13 11.69
N ASN A 94 -14.81 14.88 12.64
CA ASN A 94 -15.16 14.51 14.02
C ASN A 94 -15.03 15.68 15.01
N GLY A 95 -14.63 16.87 14.54
CA GLY A 95 -14.45 18.08 15.33
C GLY A 95 -15.59 19.09 15.21
#